data_AF-A0AA96N6B6-F1
#
_entry.id   AF-A0AA96N6B6-F1
#
_cell.length_a   1.000
_cell.length_b   1.000
_cell.length_c   1.000
_cell.angle_alpha   90.00
_cell.angle_beta   90.00
_cell.angle_gamma   90.00
#
_symmetry.space_group_name_H-M   'P 1'
#
loop_
_entity.id
_entity.type
_entity.pdbx_description
1 polymer ?
#
loop_
_entity_poly.entity_id
_entity_poly.type
_entity_poly.pdbx_seq_one_letter_code
_entity_poly.pdbx_strand_id
1 'polypeptide(L)'
;MEKRTYPHLGYAEQTADRTAYPQVIADRGDALLLLYSHDQGRVYIKNENKLYAAMHYETILKSAYWSEYRGENVAAWIDAYAEKADEPKSLFQFVTSELSQDAFLCWFAQWAAPYGKTADEVLHKCALLFLERMFKKHGEVLPEVKSIGMIQQFQGLDVLLLVNDHAAVLIEEKTNTSDHSDQLACYLKAVQKAYPHRKPLPIYYKPASQSHYQSCDKAGYAPFLREDMIDVLNEGKRAGITNHIFLDYLKRLEEIEAGYQSYRWLPVSAWTSSSWQGFYRLLQRELQNGNWSYMANMAGGFEGFWWAKNKNHACYFQLEQSRLCIKLAEPDPLRQREARMKAFARLLEQPAVKDLSFEKPGRPQNGKTMTIMVKNDYLQTNEDGTVNVEATIHLLKEVEEKIIFS
;
A
#
# COMPACT_ATOMS: atom_id res chain seq x y z
N MET A 1 26.55 -20.90 -14.19
CA MET A 1 25.64 -20.26 -13.23
C MET A 1 24.76 -19.29 -14.01
N GLU A 2 23.58 -19.76 -14.39
CA GLU A 2 22.62 -19.02 -15.23
C GLU A 2 21.92 -17.92 -14.41
N LYS A 3 21.91 -16.70 -14.95
CA LYS A 3 21.06 -15.60 -14.49
C LYS A 3 19.63 -15.89 -14.96
N ARG A 4 18.70 -16.04 -14.03
CA ARG A 4 17.26 -16.09 -14.33
C ARG A 4 16.81 -14.70 -14.79
N THR A 5 16.50 -14.58 -16.08
CA THR A 5 15.75 -13.47 -16.67
C THR A 5 14.26 -13.63 -16.37
N TYR A 6 13.64 -12.63 -15.75
CA TYR A 6 12.19 -12.53 -15.64
C TYR A 6 11.63 -11.84 -16.90
N PRO A 7 10.48 -12.28 -17.44
CA PRO A 7 9.94 -11.74 -18.69
C PRO A 7 9.41 -10.31 -18.52
N HIS A 8 9.80 -9.45 -19.47
CA HIS A 8 9.21 -8.13 -19.68
C HIS A 8 7.73 -8.26 -20.05
N LEU A 9 6.83 -7.78 -19.20
CA LEU A 9 5.46 -7.44 -19.58
C LEU A 9 5.45 -5.98 -20.04
N GLY A 10 5.76 -5.78 -21.32
CA GLY A 10 5.52 -4.52 -22.00
C GLY A 10 4.03 -4.38 -22.28
N TYR A 11 3.36 -3.45 -21.61
CA TYR A 11 2.06 -2.96 -22.04
C TYR A 11 2.29 -1.70 -22.87
N ALA A 12 1.98 -1.79 -24.16
CA ALA A 12 1.98 -0.66 -25.07
C ALA A 12 0.95 0.38 -24.62
N GLU A 13 1.33 1.66 -24.66
CA GLU A 13 0.42 2.79 -24.49
C GLU A 13 -0.67 2.75 -25.56
N GLN A 14 -1.91 2.49 -25.15
CA GLN A 14 -3.08 2.80 -25.97
C GLN A 14 -3.56 4.20 -25.57
N THR A 15 -3.48 5.14 -26.50
CA THR A 15 -4.15 6.45 -26.41
C THR A 15 -5.66 6.24 -26.36
N ALA A 16 -6.28 6.48 -25.21
CA ALA A 16 -7.71 6.32 -25.01
C ALA A 16 -8.52 7.39 -25.78
N ASP A 17 -9.62 6.96 -26.40
CA ASP A 17 -10.56 7.81 -27.15
C ASP A 17 -11.26 8.81 -26.19
N ARG A 18 -11.11 10.11 -26.47
CA ARG A 18 -11.61 11.22 -25.62
C ARG A 18 -13.13 11.37 -25.61
N THR A 19 -13.86 10.58 -26.41
CA THR A 19 -15.34 10.65 -26.50
C THR A 19 -16.08 9.73 -25.53
N ALA A 20 -15.37 8.88 -24.78
CA ALA A 20 -15.96 7.85 -23.92
C ALA A 20 -16.16 8.25 -22.44
N TYR A 21 -15.80 9.48 -22.05
CA TYR A 21 -15.74 9.89 -20.64
C TYR A 21 -16.47 11.22 -20.39
N PRO A 22 -17.04 11.42 -19.18
CA PRO A 22 -17.67 12.69 -18.85
C PRO A 22 -16.66 13.83 -18.83
N GLN A 23 -17.12 15.02 -19.20
CA GLN A 23 -16.33 16.24 -19.21
C GLN A 23 -16.63 17.12 -18.02
N VAL A 24 -15.62 17.68 -17.36
CA VAL A 24 -15.87 18.73 -16.37
C VAL A 24 -16.21 20.02 -17.11
N ILE A 25 -17.41 20.55 -16.91
CA ILE A 25 -17.89 21.75 -17.62
C ILE A 25 -18.05 22.98 -16.73
N ALA A 26 -18.03 22.82 -15.40
CA ALA A 26 -18.17 23.93 -14.47
C ALA A 26 -17.63 23.58 -13.06
N ASP A 27 -17.23 24.61 -12.31
CA ASP A 27 -16.69 24.51 -10.94
C ASP A 27 -17.33 25.57 -10.04
N ARG A 28 -17.62 25.20 -8.78
CA ARG A 28 -18.15 26.08 -7.73
C ARG A 28 -17.23 26.17 -6.51
N GLY A 29 -15.97 25.78 -6.64
CA GLY A 29 -15.02 25.66 -5.55
C GLY A 29 -15.21 24.35 -4.78
N ASP A 30 -16.39 24.13 -4.19
CA ASP A 30 -16.75 22.92 -3.43
C ASP A 30 -17.17 21.73 -4.33
N ALA A 31 -17.54 22.02 -5.58
CA ALA A 31 -18.18 21.07 -6.47
C ALA A 31 -17.70 21.19 -7.92
N LEU A 32 -17.70 20.08 -8.66
CA LEU A 32 -17.51 20.01 -10.11
C LEU A 32 -18.80 19.56 -10.79
N LEU A 33 -19.14 20.14 -11.94
CA LEU A 33 -20.21 19.67 -12.81
C LEU A 33 -19.61 18.86 -13.95
N LEU A 34 -20.02 17.60 -14.04
CA LEU A 34 -19.63 16.64 -15.05
C LEU A 34 -20.73 16.50 -16.10
N LEU A 35 -20.40 16.65 -17.37
CA LEU A 35 -21.27 16.47 -18.53
C LEU A 35 -21.00 15.12 -19.19
N TYR A 36 -22.04 14.31 -19.29
CA TYR A 36 -22.06 13.01 -19.94
C TYR A 36 -22.74 13.15 -21.31
N SER A 37 -22.70 12.08 -22.11
CA SER A 37 -23.50 11.99 -23.34
C SER A 37 -25.00 12.26 -23.07
N HIS A 38 -25.72 12.76 -24.08
CA HIS A 38 -27.16 13.06 -24.00
C HIS A 38 -27.53 14.15 -22.96
N ASP A 39 -26.69 15.17 -22.81
CA ASP A 39 -26.92 16.36 -21.98
C ASP A 39 -27.17 16.06 -20.49
N GLN A 40 -26.70 14.90 -20.02
CA GLN A 40 -26.79 14.51 -18.62
C GLN A 40 -25.65 15.13 -17.83
N GLY A 41 -25.97 15.91 -16.81
CA GLY A 41 -25.03 16.49 -15.86
C GLY A 41 -25.07 15.75 -14.51
N ARG A 42 -23.91 15.57 -13.86
CA ARG A 42 -23.79 15.13 -12.46
C ARG A 42 -22.90 16.08 -11.67
N VAL A 43 -23.24 16.32 -10.41
CA VAL A 43 -22.44 17.17 -9.52
C VAL A 43 -21.56 16.31 -8.63
N TYR A 44 -20.24 16.51 -8.69
CA TYR A 44 -19.28 15.91 -7.79
C TYR A 44 -18.93 16.90 -6.66
N ILE A 45 -19.16 16.54 -5.41
CA ILE A 45 -18.78 17.34 -4.23
C ILE A 45 -17.41 16.89 -3.75
N LYS A 46 -16.42 17.78 -3.85
CA LYS A 46 -14.99 17.48 -3.61
C LYS A 46 -14.74 17.01 -2.18
N ASN A 47 -15.35 17.68 -1.20
CA ASN A 47 -15.13 17.39 0.23
C ASN A 47 -15.78 16.08 0.70
N GLU A 48 -16.87 15.68 0.04
CA GLU A 48 -17.61 14.45 0.36
C GLU A 48 -17.17 13.28 -0.50
N ASN A 49 -16.38 13.56 -1.55
CA ASN A 49 -16.03 12.61 -2.59
C ASN A 49 -17.26 11.89 -3.17
N LYS A 50 -18.35 12.64 -3.38
CA LYS A 50 -19.67 12.11 -3.73
C LYS A 50 -20.15 12.68 -5.07
N LEU A 51 -20.68 11.81 -5.92
CA LEU A 51 -21.25 12.19 -7.22
C LEU A 51 -22.77 12.00 -7.20
N TYR A 52 -23.51 13.08 -7.40
CA TYR A 52 -24.96 13.11 -7.31
C TYR A 52 -25.63 12.56 -8.57
N ALA A 53 -26.92 12.22 -8.46
CA ALA A 53 -27.70 11.65 -9.54
C ALA A 53 -27.73 12.54 -10.79
N ALA A 54 -27.85 11.90 -11.95
CA ALA A 54 -27.90 12.59 -13.24
C ALA A 54 -29.18 13.42 -13.38
N MET A 55 -29.03 14.60 -13.96
CA MET A 55 -30.12 15.49 -14.37
C MET A 55 -29.64 16.35 -15.55
N HIS A 56 -30.54 17.02 -16.26
CA HIS A 56 -30.14 17.87 -17.38
C HIS A 56 -29.16 18.98 -16.94
N TYR A 57 -27.99 19.09 -17.58
CA TYR A 57 -26.90 19.93 -17.09
C TYR A 57 -27.27 21.42 -16.98
N GLU A 58 -28.09 21.93 -17.90
CA GLU A 58 -28.57 23.32 -17.82
C GLU A 58 -29.38 23.62 -16.55
N THR A 59 -30.11 22.63 -16.04
CA THR A 59 -30.88 22.78 -14.80
C THR A 59 -29.94 22.95 -13.61
N ILE A 60 -28.79 22.25 -13.61
CA ILE A 60 -27.75 22.39 -12.59
C ILE A 60 -27.09 23.78 -12.69
N LEU A 61 -26.76 24.22 -13.90
CA LEU A 61 -26.17 25.55 -14.13
C LEU A 61 -27.09 26.68 -13.66
N LYS A 62 -28.41 26.52 -13.75
CA LYS A 62 -29.41 27.50 -13.27
C LYS A 62 -29.61 27.48 -11.75
N SER A 63 -29.19 26.42 -11.06
CA SER A 63 -29.48 26.21 -9.63
C SER A 63 -28.50 26.90 -8.67
N ALA A 64 -27.32 27.31 -9.14
CA ALA A 64 -26.29 27.95 -8.35
C ALA A 64 -25.35 28.80 -9.23
N TYR A 65 -24.49 29.60 -8.61
CA TYR A 65 -23.42 30.29 -9.33
C TYR A 65 -22.29 29.32 -9.63
N TRP A 66 -22.08 29.02 -10.91
CA TRP A 66 -20.98 28.19 -11.41
C TRP A 66 -19.97 29.04 -12.17
N SER A 67 -18.70 28.75 -12.01
CA SER A 67 -17.62 29.30 -12.82
C SER A 67 -17.21 28.32 -13.91
N GLU A 68 -16.78 28.84 -15.05
CA GLU A 68 -16.22 28.04 -16.14
C GLU A 68 -14.98 27.28 -15.63
N TYR A 69 -14.98 25.96 -15.80
CA TYR A 69 -13.84 25.14 -15.39
C TYR A 69 -12.68 25.34 -16.35
N ARG A 70 -11.47 25.56 -15.83
CA ARG A 70 -10.25 25.85 -16.62
C ARG A 70 -9.19 24.75 -16.54
N GLY A 71 -9.52 23.59 -15.97
CA GLY A 71 -8.63 22.41 -15.92
C GLY A 71 -8.87 21.44 -17.08
N GLU A 72 -8.28 20.24 -17.03
CA GLU A 72 -8.50 19.22 -18.06
C GLU A 72 -9.93 18.66 -18.01
N ASN A 73 -10.58 18.62 -19.18
CA ASN A 73 -12.01 18.33 -19.31
C ASN A 73 -12.33 16.82 -19.36
N VAL A 74 -11.53 15.93 -18.76
CA VAL A 74 -11.81 14.47 -18.76
C VAL A 74 -11.93 13.97 -17.32
N ALA A 75 -13.13 13.53 -16.92
CA ALA A 75 -13.46 13.10 -15.56
C ALA A 75 -13.59 11.57 -15.40
N ALA A 76 -12.83 10.80 -16.19
CA ALA A 76 -12.80 9.33 -16.11
C ALA A 76 -12.51 8.79 -14.70
N TRP A 77 -11.81 9.56 -13.87
CA TRP A 77 -11.44 9.24 -12.50
C TRP A 77 -12.57 9.49 -11.47
N ILE A 78 -13.58 10.30 -11.79
CA ILE A 78 -14.71 10.57 -10.88
C ILE A 78 -15.76 9.46 -10.98
N ASP A 79 -16.05 8.92 -12.17
CA ASP A 79 -16.98 7.80 -12.33
C ASP A 79 -16.51 6.54 -11.61
N ALA A 80 -15.24 6.15 -11.80
CA ALA A 80 -14.67 4.94 -11.19
C ALA A 80 -14.64 4.98 -9.65
N TYR A 81 -14.64 6.17 -9.05
CA TYR A 81 -14.55 6.37 -7.61
C TYR A 81 -15.90 6.70 -6.96
N ALA A 82 -16.77 7.42 -7.66
CA ALA A 82 -18.02 7.91 -7.09
C ALA A 82 -19.23 7.00 -7.39
N GLU A 83 -19.21 6.17 -8.44
CA GLU A 83 -20.21 5.10 -8.59
C GLU A 83 -20.08 4.02 -7.52
N LYS A 84 -18.91 3.88 -6.89
CA LYS A 84 -18.71 3.00 -5.72
C LYS A 84 -19.21 3.59 -4.39
N ALA A 85 -19.57 4.87 -4.34
CA ALA A 85 -19.97 5.54 -3.09
C ALA A 85 -21.41 5.19 -2.65
N ASP A 86 -22.28 4.78 -3.58
CA ASP A 86 -23.66 4.33 -3.30
C ASP A 86 -23.76 2.81 -3.13
N GLU A 87 -22.68 2.05 -3.35
CA GLU A 87 -22.66 0.64 -2.98
C GLU A 87 -22.55 0.49 -1.46
N PRO A 88 -23.28 -0.46 -0.85
CA PRO A 88 -23.08 -0.82 0.54
C PRO A 88 -21.59 -1.11 0.80
N LYS A 89 -21.07 -0.43 1.81
CA LYS A 89 -19.74 -0.68 2.37
C LYS A 89 -19.62 -2.15 2.78
N SER A 90 -18.43 -2.72 2.63
CA SER A 90 -18.18 -4.08 3.10
C SER A 90 -18.43 -4.20 4.61
N LEU A 91 -19.00 -5.32 5.06
CA LEU A 91 -19.07 -5.66 6.47
C LEU A 91 -17.69 -5.54 7.13
N PHE A 92 -16.64 -6.03 6.47
CA PHE A 92 -15.23 -5.95 6.90
C PHE A 92 -14.65 -4.52 6.90
N GLN A 93 -15.38 -3.52 6.42
CA GLN A 93 -15.05 -2.12 6.64
C GLN A 93 -15.47 -1.64 8.04
N PHE A 94 -16.47 -2.27 8.65
CA PHE A 94 -16.94 -1.96 9.99
C PHE A 94 -16.33 -2.88 11.05
N VAL A 95 -16.06 -4.14 10.69
CA VAL A 95 -15.29 -5.08 11.51
C VAL A 95 -13.82 -5.03 11.09
N THR A 96 -13.09 -4.04 11.58
CA THR A 96 -11.66 -3.84 11.24
C THR A 96 -10.71 -4.45 12.27
N SER A 97 -11.23 -5.23 13.23
CA SER A 97 -10.42 -5.88 14.25
C SER A 97 -9.68 -7.07 13.66
N GLU A 98 -8.48 -7.35 14.20
CA GLU A 98 -7.70 -8.56 13.87
C GLU A 98 -8.57 -9.83 14.02
N LEU A 99 -9.42 -9.86 15.06
CA LEU A 99 -10.34 -10.97 15.30
C LEU A 99 -11.32 -11.26 14.14
N SER A 100 -11.76 -10.24 13.41
CA SER A 100 -12.69 -10.44 12.28
C SER A 100 -12.01 -11.11 11.08
N GLN A 101 -10.72 -10.87 10.93
CA GLN A 101 -9.91 -11.42 9.88
C GLN A 101 -9.45 -12.85 10.23
N ASP A 102 -9.10 -13.13 11.49
CA ASP A 102 -8.92 -14.49 12.02
C ASP A 102 -10.15 -15.37 11.75
N ALA A 103 -11.34 -14.81 12.01
CA ALA A 103 -12.61 -15.49 11.79
C ALA A 103 -12.82 -15.79 10.29
N PHE A 104 -12.51 -14.84 9.41
CA PHE A 104 -12.56 -15.07 7.97
C PHE A 104 -11.58 -16.17 7.53
N LEU A 105 -10.34 -16.13 8.01
CA LEU A 105 -9.32 -17.14 7.66
C LEU A 105 -9.76 -18.55 8.07
N CYS A 106 -10.31 -18.71 9.28
CA CYS A 106 -10.86 -19.98 9.73
C CYS A 106 -12.08 -20.39 8.88
N TRP A 107 -13.02 -19.47 8.68
CA TRP A 107 -14.21 -19.69 7.86
C TRP A 107 -13.87 -20.04 6.41
N PHE A 108 -12.78 -19.52 5.85
CA PHE A 108 -12.36 -19.84 4.50
C PHE A 108 -11.61 -21.18 4.46
N ALA A 109 -10.65 -21.38 5.37
CA ALA A 109 -9.85 -22.61 5.43
C ALA A 109 -10.69 -23.87 5.69
N GLN A 110 -11.79 -23.78 6.45
CA GLN A 110 -12.65 -24.93 6.71
C GLN A 110 -13.21 -25.58 5.43
N TRP A 111 -13.41 -24.79 4.35
CA TRP A 111 -13.93 -25.31 3.09
C TRP A 111 -12.96 -26.24 2.38
N ALA A 112 -11.68 -26.26 2.75
CA ALA A 112 -10.71 -27.23 2.25
C ALA A 112 -10.97 -28.67 2.76
N ALA A 113 -11.80 -28.84 3.78
CA ALA A 113 -12.19 -30.15 4.29
C ALA A 113 -12.99 -30.97 3.25
N PRO A 114 -13.01 -32.31 3.35
CA PRO A 114 -13.73 -33.17 2.40
C PRO A 114 -15.23 -32.85 2.25
N TYR A 115 -15.90 -32.41 3.33
CA TYR A 115 -17.31 -32.03 3.27
C TYR A 115 -17.55 -30.79 2.40
N GLY A 116 -16.54 -29.92 2.25
CA GLY A 116 -16.61 -28.74 1.40
C GLY A 116 -16.90 -29.12 -0.04
N LYS A 117 -16.30 -30.20 -0.54
CA LYS A 117 -16.51 -30.69 -1.91
C LYS A 117 -17.99 -30.94 -2.24
N THR A 118 -18.74 -31.48 -1.28
CA THR A 118 -20.18 -31.76 -1.46
C THR A 118 -21.06 -30.54 -1.18
N ALA A 119 -20.62 -29.65 -0.29
CA ALA A 119 -21.41 -28.48 0.11
C ALA A 119 -21.29 -27.33 -0.90
N ASP A 120 -20.08 -27.05 -1.38
CA ASP A 120 -19.78 -26.06 -2.40
C ASP A 120 -18.42 -26.41 -3.05
N GLU A 121 -18.47 -27.08 -4.20
CA GLU A 121 -17.26 -27.56 -4.89
C GLU A 121 -16.32 -26.42 -5.32
N VAL A 122 -16.87 -25.26 -5.68
CA VAL A 122 -16.07 -24.12 -6.15
C VAL A 122 -15.34 -23.47 -4.98
N LEU A 123 -16.04 -23.25 -3.87
CA LEU A 123 -15.44 -22.71 -2.65
C LEU A 123 -14.42 -23.68 -2.04
N HIS A 124 -14.69 -24.99 -2.10
CA HIS A 124 -13.73 -26.02 -1.71
C HIS A 124 -12.44 -25.96 -2.52
N LYS A 125 -12.52 -25.91 -3.86
CA LYS A 125 -11.34 -25.78 -4.73
C LYS A 125 -10.56 -24.49 -4.43
N CYS A 126 -11.25 -23.39 -4.19
CA CYS A 126 -10.61 -22.12 -3.86
C CYS A 126 -9.91 -22.15 -2.49
N ALA A 127 -10.49 -22.82 -1.49
CA ALA A 127 -9.85 -23.02 -0.19
C ALA A 127 -8.64 -23.97 -0.27
N LEU A 128 -8.69 -24.99 -1.13
CA LEU A 128 -7.50 -25.82 -1.43
C LEU A 128 -6.39 -24.99 -2.08
N LEU A 129 -6.72 -24.12 -3.04
CA LEU A 129 -5.76 -23.20 -3.65
C LEU A 129 -5.13 -22.27 -2.60
N PHE A 130 -5.93 -21.76 -1.65
CA PHE A 130 -5.42 -20.96 -0.53
C PHE A 130 -4.35 -21.72 0.28
N LEU A 131 -4.62 -22.97 0.66
CA LEU A 131 -3.64 -23.81 1.35
C LEU A 131 -2.41 -24.09 0.47
N GLU A 132 -2.62 -24.38 -0.81
CA GLU A 132 -1.54 -24.66 -1.77
C GLU A 132 -0.57 -23.49 -1.88
N ARG A 133 -1.09 -22.25 -1.94
CA ARG A 133 -0.27 -21.04 -1.97
C ARG A 133 0.60 -20.90 -0.70
N MET A 134 0.06 -21.23 0.48
CA MET A 134 0.83 -21.22 1.73
C MET A 134 1.90 -22.33 1.77
N PHE A 135 1.58 -23.54 1.33
CA PHE A 135 2.55 -24.64 1.23
C PHE A 135 3.70 -24.29 0.29
N LYS A 136 3.37 -23.71 -0.88
CA LYS A 136 4.36 -23.30 -1.88
C LYS A 136 5.35 -22.26 -1.37
N LYS A 137 4.96 -21.38 -0.44
CA LYS A 137 5.86 -20.40 0.21
C LYS A 137 6.99 -21.07 0.99
N HIS A 138 6.79 -22.32 1.42
CA HIS A 138 7.79 -23.16 2.10
C HIS A 138 8.43 -24.21 1.17
N GLY A 139 8.15 -24.17 -0.13
CA GLY A 139 8.63 -25.18 -1.09
C GLY A 139 7.94 -26.54 -0.95
N GLU A 140 6.79 -26.60 -0.27
CA GLU A 140 6.03 -27.81 -0.05
C GLU A 140 4.89 -27.98 -1.05
N VAL A 141 4.47 -29.22 -1.25
CA VAL A 141 3.27 -29.58 -2.04
C VAL A 141 2.14 -29.89 -1.08
N LEU A 142 0.97 -29.31 -1.31
CA LEU A 142 -0.23 -29.62 -0.52
C LEU A 142 -0.61 -31.10 -0.74
N PRO A 143 -0.64 -31.94 0.30
CA PRO A 143 -1.16 -33.30 0.16
C PRO A 143 -2.67 -33.29 -0.07
N GLU A 144 -3.22 -34.43 -0.51
CA GLU A 144 -4.68 -34.63 -0.49
C GLU A 144 -5.21 -34.38 0.93
N VAL A 145 -6.14 -33.42 1.07
CA VAL A 145 -6.68 -33.02 2.36
C VAL A 145 -7.76 -34.01 2.78
N LYS A 146 -7.42 -34.89 3.73
CA LYS A 146 -8.32 -35.87 4.35
C LYS A 146 -8.96 -35.31 5.62
N SER A 147 -8.25 -34.45 6.34
CA SER A 147 -8.76 -33.73 7.50
C SER A 147 -8.07 -32.38 7.62
N ILE A 148 -8.81 -31.41 8.17
CA ILE A 148 -8.27 -30.12 8.58
C ILE A 148 -8.84 -29.75 9.95
N GLY A 149 -7.97 -29.54 10.93
CA GLY A 149 -8.32 -28.96 12.23
C GLY A 149 -8.03 -27.47 12.24
N MET A 150 -8.81 -26.69 12.99
CA MET A 150 -8.60 -25.24 13.15
C MET A 150 -8.60 -24.92 14.63
N ILE A 151 -7.59 -24.18 15.07
CA ILE A 151 -7.48 -23.70 16.44
C ILE A 151 -7.21 -22.20 16.35
N GLN A 152 -8.14 -21.41 16.87
CA GLN A 152 -7.97 -19.98 17.02
C GLN A 152 -7.21 -19.70 18.32
N GLN A 153 -6.38 -18.65 18.32
CA GLN A 153 -5.73 -18.12 19.51
C GLN A 153 -4.91 -19.18 20.28
N PHE A 154 -4.22 -20.06 19.54
CA PHE A 154 -3.38 -21.13 20.09
C PHE A 154 -2.17 -20.53 20.83
N GLN A 155 -2.25 -20.46 22.16
CA GLN A 155 -1.18 -19.85 22.99
C GLN A 155 -0.81 -18.42 22.52
N GLY A 156 -1.79 -17.67 22.02
CA GLY A 156 -1.61 -16.31 21.50
C GLY A 156 -1.28 -16.22 20.00
N LEU A 157 -1.06 -17.32 19.30
CA LEU A 157 -1.03 -17.37 17.83
C LEU A 157 -2.46 -17.24 17.28
N ASP A 158 -2.67 -16.37 16.31
CA ASP A 158 -4.00 -16.03 15.79
C ASP A 158 -4.77 -17.23 15.21
N VAL A 159 -4.18 -17.94 14.24
CA VAL A 159 -4.80 -19.12 13.61
C VAL A 159 -3.80 -20.26 13.44
N LEU A 160 -4.19 -21.47 13.83
CA LEU A 160 -3.44 -22.70 13.60
C LEU A 160 -4.29 -23.71 12.82
N LEU A 161 -3.83 -24.05 11.61
CA LEU A 161 -4.47 -25.07 10.77
C LEU A 161 -3.67 -26.38 10.84
N LEU A 162 -4.36 -27.48 11.14
CA LEU A 162 -3.78 -28.82 11.24
C LEU A 162 -4.20 -29.64 10.02
N VAL A 163 -3.34 -29.74 9.01
CA VAL A 163 -3.65 -30.46 7.76
C VAL A 163 -3.20 -31.92 7.87
N ASN A 164 -4.17 -32.85 7.79
CA ASN A 164 -3.98 -34.29 7.99
C ASN A 164 -3.28 -34.59 9.32
N ASP A 165 -2.29 -35.49 9.36
CA ASP A 165 -1.23 -35.59 10.37
C ASP A 165 0.12 -35.14 9.80
N HIS A 166 0.09 -34.30 8.76
CA HIS A 166 1.25 -33.97 7.94
C HIS A 166 1.84 -32.61 8.30
N ALA A 167 1.00 -31.57 8.37
CA ALA A 167 1.46 -30.20 8.55
C ALA A 167 0.65 -29.44 9.61
N ALA A 168 1.29 -28.43 10.17
CA ALA A 168 0.70 -27.42 11.03
C ALA A 168 1.00 -26.05 10.40
N VAL A 169 0.00 -25.39 9.83
CA VAL A 169 0.13 -24.04 9.25
C VAL A 169 -0.19 -23.03 10.34
N LEU A 170 0.82 -22.27 10.75
CA LEU A 170 0.68 -21.25 11.79
C LEU A 170 0.49 -19.92 11.06
N ILE A 171 -0.64 -19.27 11.22
CA ILE A 171 -0.91 -17.98 10.60
C ILE A 171 -0.94 -16.95 11.73
N GLU A 172 0.06 -16.06 11.72
CA GLU A 172 0.06 -14.85 12.53
C GLU A 172 -0.45 -13.70 11.65
N GLU A 173 -1.43 -12.97 12.16
CA GLU A 173 -1.98 -11.79 11.53
C GLU A 173 -1.41 -10.51 12.14
N LYS A 174 -1.23 -9.49 11.29
CA LYS A 174 -1.06 -8.10 11.76
C LYS A 174 -1.89 -7.14 10.91
N THR A 175 -2.62 -6.23 11.56
CA THR A 175 -3.36 -5.17 10.86
C THR A 175 -2.54 -3.91 10.62
N ASN A 176 -1.79 -3.40 11.61
CA ASN A 176 -1.10 -2.08 11.50
C ASN A 176 0.20 -1.90 12.29
N THR A 177 0.61 -2.84 13.16
CA THR A 177 1.78 -2.65 14.05
C THR A 177 3.03 -3.37 13.52
N SER A 178 4.20 -2.95 14.01
CA SER A 178 5.51 -3.52 13.69
C SER A 178 5.86 -4.70 14.62
N ASP A 179 6.62 -5.65 14.10
CA ASP A 179 6.86 -6.94 14.73
C ASP A 179 7.81 -6.89 15.96
N HIS A 180 7.59 -7.81 16.89
CA HIS A 180 8.60 -8.28 17.84
C HIS A 180 9.00 -9.71 17.47
N SER A 181 10.18 -9.89 16.87
CA SER A 181 10.66 -11.19 16.36
C SER A 181 10.65 -12.31 17.41
N ASP A 182 10.83 -11.95 18.68
CA ASP A 182 10.83 -12.89 19.79
C ASP A 182 9.47 -13.56 19.98
N GLN A 183 8.38 -12.86 19.65
CA GLN A 183 7.02 -13.40 19.72
C GLN A 183 6.78 -14.48 18.65
N LEU A 184 7.11 -14.17 17.39
CA LEU A 184 6.98 -15.11 16.26
C LEU A 184 7.76 -16.41 16.51
N ALA A 185 8.99 -16.28 17.02
CA ALA A 185 9.84 -17.42 17.38
C ALA A 185 9.24 -18.24 18.54
N CYS A 186 8.59 -17.60 19.52
CA CYS A 186 7.90 -18.28 20.60
C CYS A 186 6.72 -19.13 20.09
N TYR A 187 5.90 -18.59 19.19
CA TYR A 187 4.76 -19.32 18.62
C TYR A 187 5.19 -20.54 17.81
N LEU A 188 6.23 -20.39 16.99
CA LEU A 188 6.78 -21.50 16.22
C LEU A 188 7.25 -22.64 17.14
N LYS A 189 8.00 -22.31 18.20
CA LYS A 189 8.44 -23.29 19.21
C LYS A 189 7.27 -23.95 19.94
N ALA A 190 6.24 -23.18 20.29
CA ALA A 190 5.06 -23.69 20.98
C ALA A 190 4.31 -24.73 20.13
N VAL A 191 4.11 -24.46 18.83
CA VAL A 191 3.47 -25.41 17.91
C VAL A 191 4.35 -26.63 17.66
N GLN A 192 5.66 -26.46 17.47
CA GLN A 192 6.58 -27.59 17.31
C GLN A 192 6.56 -28.52 18.54
N LYS A 193 6.42 -27.96 19.75
CA LYS A 193 6.30 -28.73 20.98
C LYS A 193 4.96 -29.47 21.09
N ALA A 194 3.86 -28.81 20.74
CA ALA A 194 2.52 -29.40 20.84
C ALA A 194 2.23 -30.42 19.72
N TYR A 195 2.86 -30.25 18.56
CA TYR A 195 2.63 -31.05 17.35
C TYR A 195 3.95 -31.53 16.72
N PRO A 196 4.78 -32.32 17.43
CA PRO A 196 6.14 -32.64 17.03
C PRO A 196 6.24 -33.49 15.75
N HIS A 197 5.17 -34.17 15.36
CA HIS A 197 5.12 -35.01 14.16
C HIS A 197 4.62 -34.28 12.92
N ARG A 198 4.19 -33.02 13.05
CA ARG A 198 3.71 -32.20 11.94
C ARG A 198 4.79 -31.23 11.50
N LYS A 199 4.92 -31.05 10.19
CA LYS A 199 5.80 -30.02 9.64
C LYS A 199 5.21 -28.62 9.92
N PRO A 200 5.93 -27.73 10.61
CA PRO A 200 5.44 -26.37 10.83
C PRO A 200 5.62 -25.53 9.56
N LEU A 201 4.56 -24.85 9.15
CA LEU A 201 4.52 -23.93 8.02
C LEU A 201 4.08 -22.54 8.55
N PRO A 202 5.01 -21.75 9.10
CA PRO A 202 4.69 -20.43 9.63
C PRO A 202 4.45 -19.40 8.51
N ILE A 203 3.32 -18.71 8.59
CA ILE A 203 2.80 -17.75 7.63
C ILE A 203 2.54 -16.45 8.36
N TYR A 204 3.07 -15.35 7.81
CA TYR A 204 2.77 -14.00 8.28
C TYR A 204 1.78 -13.37 7.33
N TYR A 205 0.53 -13.23 7.76
CA TYR A 205 -0.55 -12.65 6.97
C TYR A 205 -0.72 -11.17 7.31
N LYS A 206 -0.57 -10.31 6.30
CA LYS A 206 -0.72 -8.86 6.49
C LYS A 206 -1.40 -8.19 5.28
N PRO A 207 -2.66 -7.74 5.44
CA PRO A 207 -3.37 -7.02 4.39
C PRO A 207 -2.95 -5.56 4.25
N ALA A 208 -2.29 -4.95 5.23
CA ALA A 208 -1.72 -3.60 5.10
C ALA A 208 -0.30 -3.64 4.49
N SER A 209 0.13 -2.57 3.84
CA SER A 209 1.49 -2.51 3.29
C SER A 209 2.49 -2.13 4.38
N GLN A 210 3.72 -2.65 4.32
CA GLN A 210 4.83 -2.18 5.16
C GLN A 210 6.14 -2.16 4.38
N SER A 211 7.14 -1.45 4.89
CA SER A 211 8.40 -1.23 4.18
C SER A 211 9.29 -2.47 4.06
N HIS A 212 9.29 -3.38 5.03
CA HIS A 212 10.04 -4.63 4.92
C HIS A 212 9.48 -5.72 5.84
N TYR A 213 9.80 -6.98 5.55
CA TYR A 213 9.37 -8.16 6.32
C TYR A 213 10.55 -8.91 6.97
N GLN A 214 11.69 -8.24 7.17
CA GLN A 214 12.93 -8.85 7.67
C GLN A 214 12.78 -9.55 9.03
N SER A 215 11.92 -9.05 9.90
CA SER A 215 11.56 -9.66 11.19
C SER A 215 10.88 -11.01 11.00
N CYS A 216 9.97 -11.12 10.04
CA CYS A 216 9.30 -12.37 9.65
C CYS A 216 10.31 -13.38 9.12
N ASP A 217 11.15 -12.95 8.17
CA ASP A 217 12.18 -13.80 7.56
C ASP A 217 13.14 -14.37 8.61
N LYS A 218 13.60 -13.53 9.55
CA LYS A 218 14.47 -13.94 10.66
C LYS A 218 13.80 -14.93 11.61
N ALA A 219 12.48 -14.82 11.79
CA ALA A 219 11.70 -15.74 12.61
C ALA A 219 11.27 -17.02 11.85
N GLY A 220 11.60 -17.13 10.56
CA GLY A 220 11.25 -18.26 9.69
C GLY A 220 9.82 -18.21 9.13
N TYR A 221 9.11 -17.10 9.30
CA TYR A 221 7.74 -16.91 8.78
C TYR A 221 7.78 -16.47 7.33
N ALA A 222 6.99 -17.10 6.47
CA ALA A 222 6.85 -16.69 5.08
C ALA A 222 5.73 -15.64 4.92
N PRO A 223 5.99 -14.48 4.30
CA PRO A 223 4.95 -13.49 4.04
C PRO A 223 3.88 -14.00 3.06
N PHE A 224 2.62 -13.90 3.48
CA PHE A 224 1.44 -14.03 2.64
C PHE A 224 0.72 -12.68 2.68
N LEU A 225 0.74 -11.95 1.57
CA LEU A 225 0.36 -10.54 1.55
C LEU A 225 -1.03 -10.36 0.94
N ARG A 226 -1.52 -9.12 0.98
CA ARG A 226 -2.80 -8.72 0.36
C ARG A 226 -2.92 -9.21 -1.08
N GLU A 227 -1.86 -9.08 -1.87
CA GLU A 227 -1.86 -9.49 -3.28
C GLU A 227 -2.01 -11.01 -3.42
N ASP A 228 -1.34 -11.80 -2.57
CA ASP A 228 -1.47 -13.26 -2.56
C ASP A 228 -2.93 -13.67 -2.27
N MET A 229 -3.58 -13.00 -1.32
CA MET A 229 -4.98 -13.27 -0.97
C MET A 229 -5.94 -12.81 -2.06
N ILE A 230 -5.77 -11.59 -2.59
CA ILE A 230 -6.59 -11.06 -3.70
C ILE A 230 -6.50 -11.99 -4.91
N ASP A 231 -5.31 -12.50 -5.24
CA ASP A 231 -5.13 -13.43 -6.36
C ASP A 231 -5.96 -14.70 -6.16
N VAL A 232 -5.87 -15.33 -4.98
CA VAL A 232 -6.66 -16.53 -4.63
C VAL A 232 -8.16 -16.24 -4.72
N LEU A 233 -8.60 -15.15 -4.11
CA LEU A 233 -10.03 -14.82 -4.05
C LEU A 233 -10.58 -14.45 -5.43
N ASN A 234 -9.79 -13.79 -6.28
CA ASN A 234 -10.17 -13.50 -7.66
C ASN A 234 -10.22 -14.75 -8.54
N GLU A 235 -9.35 -15.75 -8.31
CA GLU A 235 -9.49 -17.07 -8.94
C GLU A 235 -10.84 -17.70 -8.57
N GLY A 236 -11.22 -17.67 -7.28
CA GLY A 236 -12.52 -18.13 -6.81
C GLY A 236 -13.71 -17.38 -7.40
N LYS A 237 -13.65 -16.04 -7.43
CA LYS A 237 -14.68 -15.18 -8.05
C LYS A 237 -14.86 -15.50 -9.53
N ARG A 238 -13.76 -15.65 -10.29
CA ARG A 238 -13.79 -16.05 -11.71
C ARG A 238 -14.35 -17.46 -11.91
N ALA A 239 -14.12 -18.36 -10.95
CA ALA A 239 -14.68 -19.71 -10.96
C ALA A 239 -16.18 -19.76 -10.58
N GLY A 240 -16.79 -18.61 -10.22
CA GLY A 240 -18.23 -18.49 -10.00
C GLY A 240 -18.67 -18.49 -8.54
N ILE A 241 -17.78 -18.24 -7.57
CA ILE A 241 -18.19 -18.10 -6.17
C ILE A 241 -19.10 -16.87 -5.99
N THR A 242 -20.32 -17.09 -5.51
CA THR A 242 -21.31 -16.05 -5.20
C THR A 242 -21.52 -15.82 -3.71
N ASN A 243 -20.77 -16.52 -2.85
CA ASN A 243 -20.91 -16.41 -1.40
C ASN A 243 -20.63 -14.98 -0.92
N HIS A 244 -21.60 -14.37 -0.22
CA HIS A 244 -21.48 -12.97 0.19
C HIS A 244 -20.35 -12.71 1.18
N ILE A 245 -20.04 -13.63 2.10
CA ILE A 245 -18.92 -13.45 3.04
C ILE A 245 -17.59 -13.41 2.28
N PHE A 246 -17.43 -14.32 1.31
CA PHE A 246 -16.27 -14.37 0.43
C PHE A 246 -16.10 -13.07 -0.38
N LEU A 247 -17.16 -12.67 -1.08
CA LEU A 247 -17.14 -11.51 -1.96
C LEU A 247 -16.94 -10.20 -1.19
N ASP A 248 -17.51 -10.13 0.01
CA ASP A 248 -17.39 -8.96 0.86
C ASP A 248 -15.97 -8.78 1.42
N TYR A 249 -15.32 -9.88 1.80
CA TYR A 249 -13.90 -9.84 2.20
C TYR A 249 -12.98 -9.47 1.03
N LEU A 250 -13.23 -10.02 -0.16
CA LEU A 250 -12.51 -9.62 -1.38
C LEU A 250 -12.69 -8.12 -1.66
N LYS A 251 -13.93 -7.61 -1.60
CA LYS A 251 -14.22 -6.18 -1.78
C LYS A 251 -13.41 -5.32 -0.81
N ARG A 252 -13.32 -5.71 0.46
CA ARG A 252 -12.49 -5.00 1.46
C ARG A 252 -11.02 -4.95 1.07
N LEU A 253 -10.45 -6.06 0.60
CA LEU A 253 -9.05 -6.08 0.16
C LEU A 253 -8.82 -5.23 -1.09
N GLU A 254 -9.75 -5.26 -2.04
CA GLU A 254 -9.72 -4.43 -3.25
C GLU A 254 -9.81 -2.93 -2.92
N GLU A 255 -10.61 -2.53 -1.92
CA GLU A 255 -10.69 -1.16 -1.42
C GLU A 255 -9.36 -0.70 -0.81
N ILE A 256 -8.70 -1.55 -0.03
CA ILE A 256 -7.37 -1.28 0.53
C ILE A 256 -6.35 -1.08 -0.60
N GLU A 257 -6.34 -1.99 -1.59
CA GLU A 257 -5.43 -1.89 -2.74
C GLU A 257 -5.69 -0.63 -3.57
N ALA A 258 -6.95 -0.29 -3.82
CA ALA A 258 -7.32 0.94 -4.51
C ALA A 258 -6.81 2.18 -3.78
N GLY A 259 -6.88 2.20 -2.44
CA GLY A 259 -6.31 3.26 -1.62
C GLY A 259 -4.79 3.40 -1.79
N TYR A 260 -4.06 2.29 -1.91
CA TYR A 260 -2.62 2.33 -2.20
C TYR A 260 -2.31 2.75 -3.63
N GLN A 261 -3.09 2.33 -4.63
CA GLN A 261 -2.82 2.70 -6.02
C GLN A 261 -3.27 4.13 -6.35
N SER A 262 -4.00 4.80 -5.46
CA SER A 262 -4.62 6.09 -5.76
C SER A 262 -3.65 7.23 -6.09
N TYR A 263 -2.37 7.10 -5.74
CA TYR A 263 -1.33 8.05 -6.17
C TYR A 263 -1.20 8.17 -7.70
N ARG A 264 -1.64 7.16 -8.45
CA ARG A 264 -1.52 7.11 -9.91
C ARG A 264 -2.50 8.01 -10.64
N TRP A 265 -3.62 8.37 -10.01
CA TRP A 265 -4.71 9.10 -10.66
C TRP A 265 -5.24 10.26 -9.83
N LEU A 266 -4.96 10.32 -8.53
CA LEU A 266 -5.28 11.50 -7.74
C LEU A 266 -4.22 12.58 -7.92
N PRO A 267 -4.62 13.86 -8.02
CA PRO A 267 -3.67 14.95 -7.92
C PRO A 267 -2.97 14.90 -6.56
N VAL A 268 -1.70 15.30 -6.50
CA VAL A 268 -0.86 15.20 -5.28
C VAL A 268 -1.52 15.89 -4.07
N SER A 269 -2.29 16.96 -4.30
CA SER A 269 -3.04 17.68 -3.27
C SER A 269 -4.16 16.86 -2.62
N ALA A 270 -4.65 15.81 -3.29
CA ALA A 270 -5.69 14.91 -2.79
C ALA A 270 -5.14 13.59 -2.22
N TRP A 271 -3.81 13.45 -2.12
CA TRP A 271 -3.21 12.21 -1.63
C TRP A 271 -3.48 11.98 -0.15
N THR A 272 -3.86 10.74 0.16
CA THR A 272 -4.04 10.24 1.53
C THR A 272 -2.77 9.55 2.03
N SER A 273 -2.75 9.15 3.30
CA SER A 273 -1.69 8.28 3.84
C SER A 273 -1.50 7.02 2.97
N SER A 274 -2.58 6.36 2.53
CA SER A 274 -2.50 5.21 1.64
C SER A 274 -1.87 5.55 0.28
N SER A 275 -2.20 6.71 -0.30
CA SER A 275 -1.58 7.17 -1.55
C SER A 275 -0.06 7.31 -1.41
N TRP A 276 0.41 7.95 -0.33
CA TRP A 276 1.84 8.07 -0.04
C TRP A 276 2.51 6.71 0.15
N GLN A 277 1.90 5.80 0.91
CA GLN A 277 2.45 4.47 1.14
C GLN A 277 2.58 3.66 -0.17
N GLY A 278 1.58 3.76 -1.06
CA GLY A 278 1.65 3.14 -2.38
C GLY A 278 2.73 3.74 -3.28
N PHE A 279 2.87 5.07 -3.29
CA PHE A 279 3.94 5.76 -4.02
C PHE A 279 5.32 5.38 -3.46
N TYR A 280 5.48 5.31 -2.14
CA TYR A 280 6.74 4.92 -1.50
C TYR A 280 7.12 3.46 -1.75
N ARG A 281 6.15 2.55 -1.85
CA ARG A 281 6.40 1.18 -2.30
C ARG A 281 6.93 1.13 -3.73
N LEU A 282 6.40 1.98 -4.63
CA LEU A 282 6.94 2.15 -5.97
C LEU A 282 8.39 2.67 -5.91
N LEU A 283 8.65 3.76 -5.17
CA LEU A 283 10.00 4.31 -5.03
C LEU A 283 10.99 3.29 -4.47
N GLN A 284 10.59 2.51 -3.46
CA GLN A 284 11.43 1.49 -2.86
C GLN A 284 11.90 0.46 -3.89
N ARG A 285 11.01 0.05 -4.80
CA ARG A 285 11.33 -0.86 -5.90
C ARG A 285 12.26 -0.21 -6.92
N GLU A 286 11.95 1.01 -7.35
CA GLU A 286 12.64 1.70 -8.44
C GLU A 286 14.05 2.19 -8.05
N LEU A 287 14.24 2.53 -6.77
CA LEU A 287 15.53 2.89 -6.18
C LEU A 287 16.30 1.66 -5.67
N GLN A 288 15.65 0.49 -5.59
CA GLN A 288 16.18 -0.73 -4.97
C GLN A 288 16.75 -0.50 -3.55
N ASN A 289 16.19 0.48 -2.85
CA ASN A 289 16.65 0.97 -1.56
C ASN A 289 15.50 1.71 -0.86
N GLY A 290 15.71 2.03 0.41
CA GLY A 290 14.83 2.87 1.19
C GLY A 290 13.87 2.09 2.08
N ASN A 291 13.39 2.79 3.10
CA ASN A 291 12.39 2.33 4.03
C ASN A 291 11.38 3.45 4.22
N TRP A 292 10.18 3.10 4.66
CA TRP A 292 9.13 4.06 4.91
C TRP A 292 8.27 3.64 6.08
N SER A 293 7.72 4.65 6.75
CA SER A 293 6.73 4.49 7.82
C SER A 293 6.06 5.82 8.09
N TYR A 294 4.92 5.75 8.76
CA TYR A 294 4.33 6.90 9.42
C TYR A 294 5.24 7.39 10.56
N MET A 295 5.50 8.69 10.62
CA MET A 295 6.29 9.36 11.65
C MET A 295 5.39 10.30 12.44
N ALA A 296 4.99 9.87 13.65
CA ALA A 296 4.16 10.66 14.54
C ALA A 296 4.89 11.92 15.04
N ASN A 297 4.18 13.04 15.09
CA ASN A 297 4.64 14.29 15.70
C ASN A 297 3.47 15.02 16.36
N MET A 298 3.74 16.12 17.06
CA MET A 298 2.70 16.90 17.76
C MET A 298 1.63 17.52 16.82
N ALA A 299 1.90 17.58 15.51
CA ALA A 299 1.01 18.14 14.50
C ALA A 299 0.23 17.06 13.71
N GLY A 300 0.22 15.81 14.17
CA GLY A 300 -0.49 14.72 13.49
C GLY A 300 0.35 13.93 12.48
N GLY A 301 1.67 14.00 12.59
CA GLY A 301 2.61 13.14 11.86
C GLY A 301 2.64 13.30 10.35
N PHE A 302 3.37 12.43 9.66
CA PHE A 302 3.39 12.33 8.20
C PHE A 302 3.92 10.97 7.75
N GLU A 303 3.60 10.58 6.52
CA GLU A 303 4.23 9.44 5.85
C GLU A 303 5.60 9.86 5.33
N GLY A 304 6.67 9.20 5.76
CA GLY A 304 8.00 9.47 5.21
C GLY A 304 8.73 8.24 4.70
N PHE A 305 9.63 8.53 3.77
CA PHE A 305 10.46 7.56 3.07
C PHE A 305 11.91 8.01 3.20
N TRP A 306 12.83 7.14 3.61
CA TRP A 306 14.25 7.47 3.75
C TRP A 306 15.14 6.40 3.14
N TRP A 307 16.19 6.83 2.45
CA TRP A 307 17.14 5.96 1.78
C TRP A 307 18.56 6.53 1.84
N ALA A 308 19.54 5.79 1.31
CA ALA A 308 20.97 6.10 1.40
C ALA A 308 21.50 6.24 2.85
N LYS A 309 20.79 5.68 3.84
CA LYS A 309 21.24 5.67 5.24
C LYS A 309 22.39 4.67 5.40
N ASN A 310 23.58 5.16 5.69
CA ASN A 310 24.79 4.35 5.85
C ASN A 310 25.27 4.38 7.31
N LYS A 311 25.88 3.30 7.80
CA LYS A 311 26.56 3.31 9.12
C LYS A 311 27.79 4.23 9.13
N ASN A 312 28.39 4.45 7.98
CA ASN A 312 29.60 5.27 7.81
C ASN A 312 29.30 6.76 7.60
N HIS A 313 28.05 7.11 7.27
CA HIS A 313 27.66 8.49 7.01
C HIS A 313 26.38 8.83 7.77
N ALA A 314 26.46 9.86 8.60
CA ALA A 314 25.32 10.33 9.38
C ALA A 314 24.23 11.01 8.52
N CYS A 315 24.55 11.37 7.26
CA CYS A 315 23.61 11.97 6.31
C CYS A 315 22.83 10.93 5.50
N TYR A 316 21.59 11.26 5.17
CA TYR A 316 20.69 10.43 4.37
C TYR A 316 19.57 11.29 3.75
N PHE A 317 18.86 10.75 2.76
CA PHE A 317 17.70 11.44 2.17
C PHE A 317 16.40 11.01 2.85
N GLN A 318 15.46 11.95 2.99
CA GLN A 318 14.14 11.68 3.53
C GLN A 318 13.07 12.49 2.80
N LEU A 319 12.04 11.81 2.30
CA LEU A 319 10.79 12.42 1.87
C LEU A 319 9.90 12.63 3.09
N GLU A 320 9.43 13.86 3.26
CA GLU A 320 8.37 14.27 4.17
C GLU A 320 7.18 14.70 3.31
N GLN A 321 6.51 13.73 2.67
CA GLN A 321 5.47 13.94 1.67
C GLN A 321 5.96 14.82 0.51
N SER A 322 5.49 16.06 0.36
CA SER A 322 5.89 16.97 -0.73
C SER A 322 7.28 17.59 -0.55
N ARG A 323 8.02 17.25 0.51
CA ARG A 323 9.34 17.81 0.79
C ARG A 323 10.43 16.76 0.74
N LEU A 324 11.46 16.98 -0.06
CA LEU A 324 12.70 16.21 -0.04
C LEU A 324 13.70 16.88 0.91
N CYS A 325 14.18 16.13 1.89
CA CYS A 325 15.12 16.59 2.89
C CYS A 325 16.44 15.83 2.81
N ILE A 326 17.56 16.54 2.96
CA ILE A 326 18.82 15.93 3.39
C ILE A 326 18.85 15.99 4.92
N LYS A 327 18.90 14.83 5.56
CA LYS A 327 18.91 14.67 7.01
C LYS A 327 20.31 14.36 7.52
N LEU A 328 20.53 14.63 8.80
CA LEU A 328 21.71 14.23 9.58
C LEU A 328 21.24 13.59 10.88
N ALA A 329 21.82 12.44 11.24
CA ALA A 329 21.61 11.78 12.52
C ALA A 329 22.84 11.92 13.43
N GLU A 330 22.70 12.59 14.57
CA GLU A 330 23.74 12.72 15.59
C GLU A 330 23.11 12.52 16.98
N PRO A 331 23.24 11.32 17.58
CA PRO A 331 22.60 11.01 18.84
C PRO A 331 23.21 11.76 20.03
N ASP A 332 24.49 12.17 19.99
CA ASP A 332 25.17 12.87 21.08
C ASP A 332 24.79 14.37 21.07
N PRO A 333 24.03 14.87 22.08
CA PRO A 333 23.61 16.27 22.15
C PRO A 333 24.76 17.28 22.09
N LEU A 334 25.94 16.92 22.60
CA LEU A 334 27.11 17.80 22.63
C LEU A 334 27.72 17.98 21.24
N ARG A 335 27.53 17.02 20.34
CA ARG A 335 28.09 17.02 18.98
C ARG A 335 27.13 17.53 17.92
N GLN A 336 25.82 17.54 18.19
CA GLN A 336 24.77 17.88 17.22
C GLN A 336 25.03 19.19 16.46
N ARG A 337 25.34 20.28 17.18
CA ARG A 337 25.56 21.59 16.56
C ARG A 337 26.77 21.56 15.62
N GLU A 338 27.89 21.00 16.08
CA GLU A 338 29.13 20.93 15.31
C GLU A 338 28.97 20.03 14.09
N ALA A 339 28.38 18.84 14.27
CA ALA A 339 28.08 17.90 13.18
C ALA A 339 27.18 18.55 12.12
N ARG A 340 26.13 19.28 12.55
CA ARG A 340 25.25 20.03 11.65
C ARG A 340 26.00 21.07 10.84
N MET A 341 26.85 21.87 11.49
CA MET A 341 27.63 22.92 10.81
C MET A 341 28.61 22.34 9.80
N LYS A 342 29.32 21.26 10.16
CA LYS A 342 30.25 20.54 9.27
C LYS A 342 29.52 19.94 8.07
N ALA A 343 28.42 19.23 8.30
CA ALA A 343 27.62 18.64 7.22
C ALA A 343 27.06 19.71 6.28
N PHE A 344 26.57 20.81 6.84
CA PHE A 344 26.05 21.94 6.07
C PHE A 344 27.13 22.60 5.20
N ALA A 345 28.31 22.88 5.75
CA ALA A 345 29.42 23.47 5.00
C ALA A 345 29.85 22.57 3.82
N ARG A 346 30.02 21.26 4.08
CA ARG A 346 30.39 20.30 3.04
C ARG A 346 29.34 20.19 1.92
N LEU A 347 28.06 20.23 2.26
CA LEU A 347 26.99 20.19 1.25
C LEU A 347 26.97 21.46 0.40
N LEU A 348 27.22 22.63 0.98
CA LEU A 348 27.29 23.89 0.21
C LEU A 348 28.45 23.94 -0.79
N GLU A 349 29.54 23.21 -0.52
CA GLU A 349 30.68 23.12 -1.45
C GLU A 349 30.37 22.25 -2.68
N GLN A 350 29.30 21.44 -2.65
CA GLN A 350 28.91 20.58 -3.76
C GLN A 350 28.09 21.37 -4.79
N PRO A 351 28.54 21.50 -6.06
CA PRO A 351 27.78 22.19 -7.11
C PRO A 351 26.35 21.63 -7.27
N ALA A 352 26.21 20.31 -7.14
CA ALA A 352 24.94 19.60 -7.25
C ALA A 352 23.86 20.12 -6.29
N VAL A 353 24.22 20.57 -5.09
CA VAL A 353 23.24 21.13 -4.13
C VAL A 353 22.61 22.42 -4.69
N LYS A 354 23.42 23.24 -5.36
CA LYS A 354 22.93 24.45 -6.03
C LYS A 354 22.19 24.13 -7.32
N ASP A 355 22.74 23.23 -8.15
CA ASP A 355 22.19 22.88 -9.46
C ASP A 355 20.82 22.19 -9.35
N LEU A 356 20.61 21.40 -8.28
CA LEU A 356 19.34 20.74 -7.99
C LEU A 356 18.39 21.62 -7.13
N SER A 357 18.77 22.88 -6.89
CA SER A 357 17.97 23.88 -6.17
C SER A 357 17.61 23.45 -4.73
N PHE A 358 18.55 22.88 -3.99
CA PHE A 358 18.37 22.68 -2.55
C PHE A 358 18.56 23.99 -1.79
N GLU A 359 17.74 24.19 -0.77
CA GLU A 359 17.72 25.37 0.06
C GLU A 359 17.99 25.05 1.53
N LYS A 360 18.34 26.07 2.31
CA LYS A 360 18.45 25.94 3.77
C LYS A 360 17.06 25.78 4.38
N PRO A 361 16.89 24.95 5.42
CA PRO A 361 15.62 24.89 6.13
C PRO A 361 15.31 26.23 6.80
N GLY A 362 14.06 26.71 6.68
CA GLY A 362 13.65 28.01 7.24
C GLY A 362 13.81 28.12 8.76
N ARG A 363 13.84 26.99 9.49
CA ARG A 363 14.13 26.94 10.93
C ARG A 363 15.11 25.79 11.23
N PRO A 364 16.43 26.08 11.32
CA PRO A 364 17.43 25.05 11.62
C PRO A 364 17.31 24.61 13.09
N GLN A 365 16.92 23.36 13.33
CA GLN A 365 16.82 22.78 14.68
C GLN A 365 18.02 21.89 15.00
N ASN A 366 18.27 21.67 16.29
CA ASN A 366 19.19 20.65 16.78
C ASN A 366 18.36 19.53 17.41
N GLY A 367 18.72 18.29 17.13
CA GLY A 367 18.08 17.11 17.69
C GLY A 367 18.81 15.86 17.23
N LYS A 368 18.37 14.68 17.68
CA LYS A 368 18.98 13.40 17.26
C LYS A 368 18.96 13.21 15.74
N THR A 369 17.97 13.77 15.09
CA THR A 369 17.81 13.81 13.64
C THR A 369 17.40 15.21 13.24
N MET A 370 18.08 15.79 12.24
CA MET A 370 17.86 17.17 11.82
C MET A 370 17.92 17.32 10.30
N THR A 371 17.13 18.25 9.76
CA THR A 371 17.19 18.63 8.34
C THR A 371 18.32 19.63 8.12
N ILE A 372 19.13 19.37 7.09
CA ILE A 372 20.27 20.21 6.69
C ILE A 372 19.95 21.01 5.43
N MET A 373 19.31 20.38 4.44
CA MET A 373 18.86 20.99 3.19
C MET A 373 17.46 20.50 2.84
N VAL A 374 16.71 21.30 2.08
CA VAL A 374 15.35 20.99 1.62
C VAL A 374 15.17 21.30 0.14
N LYS A 375 14.34 20.51 -0.53
CA LYS A 375 13.80 20.77 -1.88
C LYS A 375 12.29 20.53 -1.84
N ASN A 376 11.48 21.53 -2.19
CA ASN A 376 10.01 21.49 -2.04
C ASN A 376 9.28 21.10 -3.33
N ASP A 377 9.99 21.01 -4.45
CA ASP A 377 9.50 20.79 -5.81
C ASP A 377 10.05 19.48 -6.40
N TYR A 378 10.34 18.48 -5.56
CA TYR A 378 10.90 17.22 -6.06
C TYR A 378 9.84 16.37 -6.79
N LEU A 379 8.57 16.46 -6.38
CA LEU A 379 7.47 15.81 -7.09
C LEU A 379 7.22 16.56 -8.39
N GLN A 380 7.55 15.91 -9.50
CA GLN A 380 7.21 16.41 -10.82
C GLN A 380 5.75 16.07 -11.08
N THR A 381 4.94 17.03 -11.50
CA THR A 381 3.51 16.84 -11.76
C THR A 381 3.18 17.07 -13.22
N ASN A 382 2.18 16.36 -13.73
CA ASN A 382 1.57 16.64 -15.02
C ASN A 382 0.67 17.89 -14.92
N GLU A 383 0.11 18.33 -16.05
CA GLU A 383 -0.77 19.51 -16.11
C GLU A 383 -2.04 19.35 -15.26
N ASP A 384 -2.53 18.11 -15.12
CA ASP A 384 -3.70 17.75 -14.31
C ASP A 384 -3.40 17.66 -12.79
N GLY A 385 -2.14 17.90 -12.38
CA GLY A 385 -1.69 17.83 -10.98
C GLY A 385 -1.41 16.41 -10.47
N THR A 386 -1.56 15.38 -11.29
CA THR A 386 -1.10 14.02 -10.98
C THR A 386 0.42 13.95 -11.01
N VAL A 387 1.00 12.95 -10.34
CA VAL A 387 2.46 12.77 -10.32
C VAL A 387 2.96 12.28 -11.67
N ASN A 388 3.95 12.97 -12.23
CA ASN A 388 4.79 12.42 -13.29
C ASN A 388 5.80 11.47 -12.64
N VAL A 389 5.45 10.19 -12.61
CA VAL A 389 6.22 9.12 -11.95
C VAL A 389 7.64 9.04 -12.49
N GLU A 390 7.79 9.04 -13.81
CA GLU A 390 9.09 8.86 -14.47
C GLU A 390 10.03 10.03 -14.17
N ALA A 391 9.56 11.26 -14.38
CA ALA A 391 10.36 12.46 -14.12
C ALA A 391 10.73 12.59 -12.64
N THR A 392 9.81 12.21 -11.74
CA THR A 392 10.07 12.22 -10.30
C THR A 392 11.14 11.19 -9.92
N ILE A 393 11.04 9.95 -10.41
CA ILE A 393 12.05 8.91 -10.13
C ILE A 393 13.41 9.30 -10.71
N HIS A 394 13.43 9.85 -11.93
CA HIS A 394 14.65 10.33 -12.57
C HIS A 394 15.35 11.39 -11.71
N LEU A 395 14.60 12.39 -11.24
CA LEU A 395 15.14 13.42 -10.34
C LEU A 395 15.68 12.80 -9.04
N LEU A 396 14.96 11.87 -8.42
CA LEU A 396 15.40 11.24 -7.18
C LEU A 396 16.68 10.42 -7.36
N LYS A 397 16.84 9.72 -8.49
CA LYS A 397 18.07 9.01 -8.85
C LYS A 397 19.23 9.98 -9.11
N GLU A 398 18.96 11.07 -9.83
CA GLU A 398 19.95 12.12 -10.07
C GLU A 398 20.45 12.75 -8.75
N VAL A 399 19.53 13.00 -7.81
CA VAL A 399 19.87 13.48 -6.46
C VAL A 399 20.77 12.49 -5.73
N GLU A 400 20.43 11.19 -5.75
CA GLU A 400 21.22 10.14 -5.09
C GLU A 400 22.61 9.97 -5.71
N GLU A 401 22.74 10.14 -7.03
CA GLU A 401 24.01 10.04 -7.74
C GLU A 401 24.92 11.26 -7.52
N LYS A 402 24.35 12.48 -7.57
CA LYS A 402 25.13 13.72 -7.59
C LYS A 402 25.46 14.27 -6.20
N ILE A 403 24.69 13.94 -5.17
CA ILE A 403 24.94 14.42 -3.80
C ILE A 403 25.69 13.37 -3.00
N ILE A 404 26.90 13.71 -2.58
CA ILE A 404 27.83 12.78 -1.93
C ILE A 404 27.87 13.05 -0.42
N PHE A 405 27.64 12.02 0.39
CA PHE A 405 27.69 12.13 1.86
C PHE A 405 29.04 11.75 2.49
N SER A 406 29.99 11.22 1.72
CA SER A 406 31.35 10.90 2.18
C SER A 406 32.22 12.13 2.30
#